data_AF-A0A8X7C7V6-F1
#
_entry.id   AF-A0A8X7C7V6-F1
#
_cell.length_a   1.000
_cell.length_b   1.000
_cell.length_c   1.000
_cell.angle_alpha   90.00
_cell.angle_beta   90.00
_cell.angle_gamma   90.00
#
_symmetry.space_group_name_H-M   'P 1'
#
loop_
_entity.id
_entity.type
_entity.pdbx_description
1 polymer ?
#
loop_
_entity_poly.entity_id
_entity_poly.type
_entity_poly.pdbx_seq_one_letter_code
_entity_poly.pdbx_strand_id
1 'polypeptide(L)'
;MKGVAEDIYQALLTREIKWYNYIEDMKEKRVGRPRFERLPNVVPVASLTDETDLVSLIRTIVREEVHRLVNQTQESLDSNPQSLEEIVQDEVERVLWPQCQRNLQKLDHDQYTPL
;
A
#
# COMPACT_ATOMS: atom_id res chain seq x y z
N MET A 1 -18.32 9.34 -62.20
CA MET A 1 -18.13 8.53 -60.98
C MET A 1 -16.96 9.13 -60.23
N LYS A 2 -17.15 9.62 -59.00
CA LYS A 2 -16.00 9.99 -58.16
C LYS A 2 -15.25 8.70 -57.84
N GLY A 3 -13.95 8.70 -58.09
CA GLY A 3 -13.11 7.51 -57.89
C GLY A 3 -12.70 7.37 -56.43
N VAL A 4 -12.28 6.16 -56.04
CA VAL A 4 -11.82 5.83 -54.68
C VAL A 4 -10.76 6.81 -54.15
N ALA A 5 -9.92 7.37 -55.02
CA ALA A 5 -8.92 8.37 -54.66
C ALA A 5 -9.53 9.70 -54.15
N GLU A 6 -10.64 10.15 -54.75
CA GLU A 6 -11.35 11.37 -54.33
C GLU A 6 -11.99 11.17 -52.96
N ASP A 7 -12.58 9.99 -52.72
CA ASP A 7 -13.21 9.67 -51.43
C ASP A 7 -12.16 9.59 -50.30
N ILE A 8 -10.99 9.04 -50.58
CA ILE A 8 -9.86 9.01 -49.64
C ILE A 8 -9.38 10.45 -49.35
N TYR A 9 -9.23 11.28 -50.38
CA TYR A 9 -8.81 12.67 -50.22
C TYR A 9 -9.77 13.45 -49.33
N GLN A 10 -11.07 13.35 -49.58
CA GLN A 10 -12.10 14.03 -48.79
C GLN A 10 -12.16 13.53 -47.34
N ALA A 11 -11.98 12.21 -47.12
CA ALA A 11 -11.94 11.64 -45.78
C ALA A 11 -10.73 12.14 -44.96
N LEU A 12 -9.56 12.23 -45.59
CA LEU A 12 -8.35 12.76 -44.97
C LEU A 12 -8.50 14.25 -44.65
N LEU A 13 -8.99 15.05 -45.60
CA LEU A 13 -9.23 16.48 -45.41
C LEU A 13 -10.23 16.73 -44.27
N THR A 14 -11.33 15.98 -44.24
CA THR A 14 -12.34 16.08 -43.18
C THR A 14 -11.76 15.72 -41.81
N ARG A 15 -10.88 14.71 -41.76
CA ARG A 15 -10.18 14.32 -40.54
C ARG A 15 -9.26 15.45 -40.07
N GLU A 16 -8.43 16.01 -40.94
CA GLU A 16 -7.51 17.10 -40.60
C GLU A 16 -8.23 18.35 -40.09
N ILE A 17 -9.33 18.76 -40.75
CA ILE A 17 -10.14 19.90 -40.32
C ILE A 17 -10.74 19.65 -38.93
N LYS A 18 -11.24 18.44 -38.66
CA LYS A 18 -11.75 18.07 -37.32
C LYS A 18 -10.67 18.13 -36.25
N TRP A 19 -9.46 17.64 -36.56
CA TRP A 19 -8.32 17.69 -35.64
C TRP A 19 -7.88 19.13 -35.35
N TYR A 20 -7.83 19.98 -36.37
CA TYR A 20 -7.50 21.40 -36.21
C TYR A 20 -8.51 22.11 -35.30
N ASN A 21 -9.80 21.94 -35.56
CA ASN A 21 -10.87 22.54 -34.74
C ASN A 21 -10.85 22.03 -33.29
N TYR A 22 -10.56 20.73 -33.07
CA TYR A 22 -10.41 20.18 -31.73
C TYR A 22 -9.22 20.79 -30.98
N ILE A 23 -8.09 21.02 -31.65
CA ILE A 23 -6.92 21.64 -31.02
C ILE A 23 -7.21 23.10 -30.66
N GLU A 24 -7.86 23.85 -31.55
CA GLU A 24 -8.23 25.24 -31.27
C GLU A 24 -9.26 25.34 -30.13
N ASP A 25 -10.29 24.50 -30.12
CA ASP A 25 -11.25 24.39 -29.01
C ASP A 25 -10.56 24.01 -27.68
N MET A 26 -9.59 23.09 -27.72
CA MET A 26 -8.80 22.72 -26.54
C MET A 26 -7.88 23.84 -26.08
N LYS A 27 -7.31 24.65 -26.98
CA LYS A 27 -6.51 25.83 -26.62
C LYS A 27 -7.39 26.90 -25.99
N GLU A 28 -8.54 27.19 -26.57
CA GLU A 28 -9.51 28.16 -26.03
C GLU A 28 -9.99 27.73 -24.64
N LYS A 29 -10.37 26.46 -24.47
CA LYS A 29 -10.73 25.87 -23.16
C LYS A 29 -9.59 25.87 -22.15
N ARG A 30 -8.33 25.73 -22.59
CA ARG A 30 -7.14 25.80 -21.71
C ARG A 30 -6.82 27.24 -21.30
N VAL A 31 -7.06 28.22 -22.17
CA VAL A 31 -6.91 29.65 -21.83
C VAL A 31 -7.99 30.08 -20.82
N GLY A 32 -9.17 29.46 -20.85
CA GLY A 32 -10.27 29.73 -19.92
C GLY A 32 -10.29 28.91 -18.62
N ARG A 33 -9.54 27.80 -18.51
CA ARG A 33 -9.41 27.10 -17.22
C ARG A 33 -8.46 27.91 -16.32
N PRO A 34 -8.85 28.20 -15.07
CA PRO A 34 -7.92 28.79 -14.12
C PRO A 34 -6.70 27.89 -14.05
N ARG A 35 -5.51 28.48 -14.18
CA ARG A 35 -4.25 27.79 -13.88
C ARG A 35 -4.47 27.15 -12.51
N PHE A 36 -4.34 25.83 -12.39
CA PHE A 36 -4.48 25.16 -11.10
C PHE A 36 -3.69 25.97 -10.08
N GLU A 37 -4.39 26.56 -9.11
CA GLU A 37 -3.74 27.32 -8.07
C GLU A 37 -2.75 26.37 -7.41
N ARG A 38 -1.51 26.84 -7.30
CA ARG A 38 -0.47 26.06 -6.66
C ARG A 38 -0.96 25.74 -5.25
N LEU A 39 -1.06 24.46 -4.95
CA LEU A 39 -1.43 24.03 -3.60
C LEU A 39 -0.45 24.68 -2.62
N PRO A 40 -0.94 25.31 -1.55
CA PRO A 40 -0.11 26.11 -0.63
C PRO A 40 1.02 25.29 0.02
N ASN A 41 0.89 23.96 0.03
CA ASN A 41 1.82 23.04 0.67
C ASN A 41 2.66 22.23 -0.33
N VAL A 42 2.63 22.56 -1.62
CA VAL A 42 3.40 21.83 -2.64
C VAL A 42 4.50 22.74 -3.19
N VAL A 43 5.74 22.33 -2.95
CA VAL A 43 6.94 22.91 -3.55
C VAL A 43 7.36 22.03 -4.72
N PRO A 44 7.38 22.54 -5.97
CA PRO A 44 7.92 21.81 -7.10
C PRO A 44 9.34 21.41 -6.82
N VAL A 45 9.67 20.14 -7.05
CA VAL A 45 11.04 19.64 -6.93
C VAL A 45 11.98 20.45 -7.84
N ALA A 46 11.49 20.94 -8.98
CA ALA A 46 12.24 21.82 -9.89
C ALA A 46 12.59 23.21 -9.32
N SER A 47 12.00 23.62 -8.17
CA SER A 47 12.39 24.84 -7.46
C SER A 47 13.51 24.63 -6.45
N LEU A 48 13.94 23.39 -6.22
CA LEU A 48 15.17 23.06 -5.51
C LEU A 48 16.30 23.14 -6.54
N THR A 49 16.79 24.36 -6.76
CA THR A 49 17.76 24.67 -7.83
C THR A 49 19.19 24.24 -7.50
N ASP A 50 19.47 23.88 -6.25
CA ASP A 50 20.79 23.37 -5.83
C ASP A 50 20.70 21.85 -5.62
N GLU A 51 21.64 21.11 -6.21
CA GLU A 51 21.74 19.65 -6.02
C GLU A 51 21.89 19.29 -4.53
N THR A 52 22.52 20.17 -3.76
CA THR A 52 22.72 20.04 -2.32
C THR A 52 21.39 20.05 -1.56
N ASP A 53 20.46 20.92 -1.97
CA ASP A 53 19.14 21.05 -1.36
C ASP A 53 18.28 19.82 -1.66
N LEU A 54 18.37 19.29 -2.89
CA LEU A 54 17.65 18.07 -3.25
C LEU A 54 18.18 16.84 -2.48
N VAL A 55 19.49 16.68 -2.36
CA VAL A 55 20.09 15.56 -1.61
C VAL A 55 19.74 15.66 -0.12
N SER A 56 19.71 16.87 0.44
CA SER A 56 19.31 17.09 1.83
C SER A 56 17.84 16.71 2.06
N LEU A 57 16.94 17.11 1.15
CA LEU A 57 15.52 16.77 1.22
C LEU A 57 15.28 15.26 1.12
N ILE A 58 15.95 14.59 0.18
CA ILE A 58 15.87 13.13 0.04
C ILE A 58 16.32 12.45 1.34
N ARG A 59 17.42 12.90 1.95
CA ARG A 59 17.90 12.34 3.23
C ARG A 59 16.89 12.53 4.36
N THR A 60 16.24 13.69 4.44
CA THR A 60 15.21 13.96 5.45
C THR A 60 14.01 13.04 5.26
N ILE A 61 13.49 12.93 4.03
CA ILE A 61 12.35 12.06 3.71
C ILE A 61 12.68 10.60 4.04
N VAL A 62 13.84 10.09 3.61
CA VAL A 62 14.26 8.71 3.90
C VAL A 62 14.38 8.48 5.41
N ARG A 63 14.94 9.44 6.17
CA ARG A 63 15.05 9.33 7.62
C ARG A 63 13.69 9.26 8.29
N GLU A 64 12.76 10.14 7.93
CA GLU A 64 11.40 10.17 8.50
C GLU A 64 10.63 8.89 8.16
N GLU A 65 10.74 8.41 6.92
CA GLU A 65 10.10 7.18 6.46
C GLU A 65 10.61 5.95 7.22
N VAL A 66 11.94 5.83 7.36
CA VAL A 66 12.58 4.75 8.11
C VAL A 66 12.15 4.79 9.58
N HIS A 67 12.15 5.97 10.21
CA HIS A 67 11.69 6.10 11.59
C HIS A 67 10.23 5.68 11.76
N ARG A 68 9.34 6.07 10.83
CA ARG A 68 7.93 5.67 10.89
C ARG A 68 7.77 4.16 10.75
N LEU A 69 8.47 3.55 9.80
CA LEU A 69 8.43 2.09 9.59
C LEU A 69 8.97 1.32 10.80
N VAL A 70 10.05 1.79 11.41
CA VAL A 70 10.62 1.19 12.63
C VAL A 70 9.61 1.26 13.78
N ASN A 71 8.99 2.42 13.99
CA ASN A 71 8.00 2.57 15.06
C ASN A 71 6.74 1.71 14.84
N GLN A 72 6.25 1.62 13.59
CA GLN A 72 5.14 0.73 13.23
C GLN A 72 5.49 -0.75 13.48
N THR A 73 6.73 -1.14 13.19
CA THR A 73 7.21 -2.50 13.44
C THR A 73 7.32 -2.77 14.94
N GLN A 74 7.77 -1.80 15.73
CA GLN A 74 7.85 -1.92 17.18
C GLN A 74 6.45 -2.03 17.84
N GLU A 75 5.50 -1.21 17.42
CA GLU A 75 4.10 -1.30 17.87
C GLU A 75 3.46 -2.67 17.54
N SER A 76 3.85 -3.29 16.42
CA SER A 76 3.40 -4.65 16.06
C SER A 76 4.07 -5.77 16.86
N LEU A 77 5.28 -5.54 17.40
CA LEU A 77 5.99 -6.49 18.25
C LEU A 77 5.47 -6.44 19.70
N ASP A 78 5.13 -5.24 20.17
CA ASP A 78 4.68 -5.00 21.55
C ASP A 78 3.18 -5.30 21.77
N SER A 79 2.42 -5.63 20.71
CA SER A 79 0.97 -5.87 20.79
C SER A 79 0.55 -7.30 21.14
N ASN A 80 1.51 -8.22 21.33
CA ASN A 80 1.26 -9.44 22.10
C ASN A 80 2.54 -9.93 22.79
N PRO A 81 2.91 -9.39 23.96
CA PRO A 81 4.04 -9.87 24.73
C PRO A 81 3.62 -11.11 25.53
N GLN A 82 2.94 -12.07 24.89
CA GLN A 82 2.76 -13.36 25.54
C GLN A 82 4.15 -13.96 25.68
N SER A 83 4.64 -13.96 26.90
CA SER A 83 5.99 -14.44 27.20
C SER A 83 6.09 -15.88 26.71
N LEU A 84 7.27 -16.28 26.22
CA LEU A 84 7.48 -17.66 25.77
C LEU A 84 7.14 -18.65 26.89
N GLU A 85 7.41 -18.27 28.15
CA GLU A 85 6.95 -18.98 29.35
C GLU A 85 5.43 -19.10 29.46
N GLU A 86 4.67 -18.06 29.14
CA GLU A 86 3.20 -18.07 29.19
C GLU A 86 2.60 -18.98 28.11
N ILE A 87 3.19 -18.97 26.91
CA ILE A 87 2.80 -19.87 25.80
C ILE A 87 3.13 -21.32 26.15
N VAL A 88 4.33 -21.57 26.68
CA VAL A 88 4.74 -22.93 27.09
C VAL A 88 3.86 -23.41 28.24
N GLN A 89 3.52 -22.55 29.20
CA GLN A 89 2.67 -22.91 30.32
C GLN A 89 1.24 -23.22 29.88
N ASP A 90 0.62 -22.41 29.00
CA ASP A 90 -0.72 -22.69 28.46
C ASP A 90 -0.76 -24.02 27.68
N GLU A 91 0.24 -24.28 26.85
CA GLU A 91 0.34 -25.53 26.09
C GLU A 91 0.54 -26.74 27.03
N VAL A 92 1.40 -26.60 28.04
CA VAL A 92 1.65 -27.64 29.05
C VAL A 92 0.40 -27.93 29.87
N GLU A 93 -0.33 -26.90 30.32
CA GLU A 93 -1.58 -27.08 31.05
C GLU A 93 -2.65 -27.72 30.16
N ARG A 94 -2.80 -27.27 28.91
CA ARG A 94 -3.78 -27.83 27.98
C ARG A 94 -3.52 -29.30 27.64
N VAL A 95 -2.25 -29.70 27.46
CA VAL A 95 -1.88 -31.05 27.02
C VAL A 95 -1.70 -32.01 28.20
N LEU A 96 -1.01 -31.58 29.25
CA LEU A 96 -0.66 -32.45 30.38
C LEU A 96 -1.77 -32.53 31.42
N TRP A 97 -2.58 -31.49 31.64
CA TRP A 97 -3.65 -31.54 32.65
C TRP A 97 -4.69 -32.64 32.37
N PRO A 98 -5.23 -32.79 31.15
CA PRO A 98 -6.16 -33.86 30.84
C PRO A 98 -5.49 -35.24 30.88
N GLN A 99 -4.18 -35.32 30.62
CA GLN A 99 -3.43 -36.57 30.66
C GLN A 99 -3.18 -37.01 32.10
N CYS A 100 -2.83 -36.09 33.01
CA CYS A 100 -2.69 -36.33 34.44
C CYS A 100 -4.03 -36.76 35.07
N GLN A 101 -5.14 -36.11 34.71
CA GLN A 101 -6.48 -36.52 35.16
C GLN A 101 -6.85 -37.93 34.69
N ARG A 102 -6.59 -38.26 33.41
CA ARG A 102 -6.81 -39.61 32.88
C ARG A 102 -5.92 -40.66 33.56
N ASN A 103 -4.70 -40.32 33.92
CA ASN A 103 -3.79 -41.24 34.61
C ASN A 103 -4.20 -41.46 36.08
N LEU A 104 -4.68 -40.43 36.78
CA LEU A 104 -5.25 -40.58 38.13
C LEU A 104 -6.50 -41.48 38.11
N GLN A 105 -7.41 -41.26 37.15
CA GLN A 105 -8.62 -42.09 37.02
C GLN A 105 -8.31 -43.57 36.71
N LYS A 106 -7.24 -43.84 35.96
CA LYS A 106 -6.78 -45.21 35.69
C LYS A 106 -6.18 -45.88 36.94
N LEU A 107 -5.43 -45.13 37.75
CA LEU A 107 -4.88 -45.63 39.02
C LEU A 107 -5.98 -45.97 40.03
N ASP A 108 -7.09 -45.23 40.04
CA ASP A 108 -8.27 -45.56 40.86
C ASP A 108 -9.04 -46.78 40.32
N HIS A 109 -9.07 -47.00 39.00
CA HIS A 109 -9.71 -48.18 38.40
C HIS A 109 -8.89 -49.47 38.61
N ASP A 110 -7.55 -49.38 38.60
CA ASP A 110 -6.68 -50.55 38.80
C ASP A 110 -6.60 -51.03 40.27
N GLN A 111 -7.14 -50.27 41.23
CA GLN A 111 -7.31 -50.72 42.62
C GLN A 111 -8.60 -51.53 42.87
N TYR A 112 -9.50 -51.64 41.89
CA TYR A 112 -10.77 -52.35 42.01
C TYR A 112 -11.02 -53.36 40.88
N THR A 113 -10.02 -54.16 40.54
CA THR A 113 -10.20 -55.35 39.69
C THR A 113 -9.99 -56.61 40.54
N PRO A 114 -11.05 -57.29 41.02
CA PRO A 114 -10.90 -58.64 41.56
C PRO A 114 -10.57 -59.61 40.41
N LEU A 115 -9.74 -60.61 40.71
CA LEU A 115 -9.27 -61.71 39.86
C LEU A 115 -10.36 -62.36 38.99
#